data_AF-A0A1G3HMB4-F1
#
_entry.id   AF-A0A1G3HMB4-F1
#
_cell.length_a   1.000
_cell.length_b   1.000
_cell.length_c   1.000
_cell.angle_alpha   90.00
_cell.angle_beta   90.00
_cell.angle_gamma   90.00
#
_symmetry.space_group_name_H-M   'P 1'
#
loop_
_entity.id
_entity.type
_entity.pdbx_description
1 polymer ?
#
loop_
_entity_poly.entity_id
_entity_poly.type
_entity_poly.pdbx_seq_one_letter_code
_entity_poly.pdbx_strand_id
1 'polypeptide(L)'
;MEFFRIRKDIPFMRHALVFNIISLVTFLAAVFFLVHKGLHFSIEFTGGTLLEVSYAQAPDLDKLRRQMEADGFTDTQVQNFGTSRDVLIRVPLSKDAETSKVGERVMASLTRVPAGTQSAGAGATAAAVPTLKRVEFVGPQVGKELASDGALALLLVVCGIVLYLAMRFEWRFAVSAIIANLHDVVIILGFFALFQWEFSLPVLAAVLAVLGYSVNESVVVFDRVRETFKKKRGLTTPQVLDHAITSTISRTIITHGCTQMMVTSMLIFGGPALHYFALALTIGILFGIYSSVLVASPLVMWMGVSREQFIQVKVEKQEAVV
;
A
#
# COMPACT_ATOMS: atom_id res chain seq x y z
N MET A 1 -18.40 17.48 14.40
CA MET A 1 -17.60 18.72 14.24
C MET A 1 -17.40 18.94 12.74
N GLU A 2 -18.00 19.96 12.14
CA GLU A 2 -17.75 20.33 10.74
C GLU A 2 -16.56 21.30 10.70
N PHE A 3 -15.38 20.77 10.37
CA PHE A 3 -14.14 21.57 10.27
C PHE A 3 -14.18 22.50 9.05
N PHE A 4 -14.85 22.07 7.97
CA PHE A 4 -15.05 22.86 6.75
C PHE A 4 -16.53 23.10 6.50
N ARG A 5 -16.97 24.36 6.62
CA ARG A 5 -18.35 24.78 6.28
C ARG A 5 -18.46 25.11 4.80
N ILE A 6 -18.42 24.09 3.95
CA ILE A 6 -18.60 24.26 2.51
C ILE A 6 -20.08 24.53 2.23
N ARG A 7 -20.43 25.80 1.95
CA ARG A 7 -21.83 26.22 1.74
C ARG A 7 -22.40 25.90 0.35
N LYS A 8 -21.54 25.60 -0.62
CA LYS A 8 -21.92 25.29 -2.01
C LYS A 8 -21.32 23.96 -2.44
N ASP A 9 -22.15 23.14 -3.06
CA ASP A 9 -21.71 21.85 -3.60
C ASP A 9 -20.64 22.06 -4.67
N ILE A 10 -19.54 21.31 -4.56
CA ILE A 10 -18.43 21.36 -5.51
C ILE A 10 -18.80 20.46 -6.71
N PRO A 11 -18.76 20.99 -7.95
CA PRO A 11 -19.23 20.26 -9.14
C PRO A 11 -18.17 19.28 -9.66
N PHE A 12 -17.90 18.21 -8.91
CA PHE A 12 -16.97 17.15 -9.30
C PHE A 12 -17.45 16.41 -10.54
N MET A 13 -18.74 16.10 -10.62
CA MET A 13 -19.32 15.32 -11.72
C MET A 13 -19.25 16.06 -13.07
N ARG A 14 -19.17 17.40 -13.07
CA ARG A 14 -18.96 18.19 -14.29
C ARG A 14 -17.63 17.87 -14.98
N HIS A 15 -16.60 17.55 -14.21
CA HIS A 15 -15.24 17.28 -14.71
C HIS A 15 -14.90 15.78 -14.68
N ALA A 16 -15.89 14.92 -14.39
CA ALA A 16 -15.71 13.48 -14.25
C ALA A 16 -15.03 12.83 -15.45
N LEU A 17 -15.34 13.30 -16.67
CA LEU A 17 -14.74 12.76 -17.89
C LEU A 17 -13.22 13.01 -17.95
N VAL A 18 -12.78 14.22 -17.63
CA VAL A 18 -11.35 14.59 -17.63
C VAL A 18 -10.59 13.78 -16.57
N PHE A 19 -11.13 13.70 -15.35
CA PHE A 19 -10.50 12.95 -14.27
C PHE A 19 -10.45 11.45 -14.56
N ASN A 20 -11.50 10.86 -15.14
CA ASN A 20 -11.47 9.44 -15.52
C ASN A 20 -10.48 9.16 -16.64
N ILE A 21 -10.31 10.07 -17.61
CA ILE A 21 -9.27 9.90 -18.64
C ILE A 21 -7.88 9.90 -17.99
N ILE A 22 -7.60 10.85 -17.07
CA ILE A 22 -6.32 10.88 -16.34
C ILE A 22 -6.13 9.59 -15.53
N SER A 23 -7.18 9.13 -14.85
CA SER A 23 -7.18 7.87 -14.11
C SER A 23 -6.85 6.68 -15.00
N LEU A 24 -7.53 6.59 -16.15
CA LEU A 24 -7.37 5.51 -17.10
C LEU A 24 -5.95 5.50 -17.68
N VAL A 25 -5.40 6.67 -18.04
CA VAL A 25 -4.01 6.79 -18.50
C VAL A 25 -3.03 6.34 -17.41
N THR A 26 -3.26 6.77 -16.17
CA THR A 26 -2.41 6.38 -15.03
C THR A 26 -2.48 4.87 -14.77
N PHE A 27 -3.68 4.28 -14.85
CA PHE A 27 -3.90 2.84 -14.71
C PHE A 27 -3.23 2.06 -15.84
N LEU A 28 -3.36 2.51 -17.09
CA LEU A 28 -2.70 1.86 -18.24
C LEU A 28 -1.17 1.96 -18.13
N ALA A 29 -0.64 3.09 -17.66
CA ALA A 29 0.79 3.23 -17.38
C ALA A 29 1.23 2.26 -16.27
N ALA A 30 0.46 2.15 -15.19
CA ALA A 30 0.72 1.20 -14.10
C ALA A 30 0.75 -0.25 -14.60
N VAL A 31 -0.23 -0.66 -15.39
CA VAL A 31 -0.27 -2.00 -16.02
C VAL A 31 0.92 -2.19 -16.95
N PHE A 32 1.26 -1.18 -17.77
CA PHE A 32 2.43 -1.24 -18.66
C PHE A 32 3.72 -1.52 -17.90
N PHE A 33 3.99 -0.77 -16.82
CA PHE A 33 5.19 -0.98 -16.00
C PHE A 33 5.17 -2.33 -15.28
N LEU A 34 4.00 -2.76 -14.78
CA LEU A 34 3.86 -4.05 -14.12
C LEU A 34 4.16 -5.21 -15.08
N VAL A 35 3.74 -5.14 -16.34
CA VAL A 35 3.98 -6.18 -17.34
C VAL A 35 5.42 -6.17 -17.87
N HIS A 36 5.99 -4.99 -18.13
CA HIS A 36 7.30 -4.89 -18.79
C HIS A 36 8.48 -4.92 -17.83
N LYS A 37 8.36 -4.33 -16.64
CA LYS A 37 9.42 -4.34 -15.62
C LYS A 37 9.20 -5.40 -14.55
N GLY A 38 7.94 -5.75 -14.25
CA GLY A 38 7.63 -6.59 -13.10
C GLY A 38 7.85 -5.88 -11.76
N LEU A 39 7.55 -6.61 -10.68
CA LEU A 39 7.85 -6.16 -9.32
C LEU A 39 9.26 -6.61 -8.92
N HIS A 40 9.99 -5.72 -8.28
CA HIS A 40 11.29 -6.06 -7.68
C HIS A 40 11.03 -6.74 -6.33
N PHE A 41 10.96 -8.07 -6.32
CA PHE A 41 10.62 -8.83 -5.12
C PHE A 41 11.77 -8.88 -4.09
N SER A 42 11.42 -8.82 -2.80
CA SER A 42 12.37 -8.99 -1.71
C SER A 42 12.92 -10.41 -1.64
N ILE A 43 14.00 -10.58 -0.87
CA ILE A 43 14.63 -11.88 -0.61
C ILE A 43 13.68 -12.90 0.05
N GLU A 44 12.57 -12.44 0.63
CA GLU A 44 11.55 -13.30 1.24
C GLU A 44 10.78 -14.08 0.17
N PHE A 45 10.62 -13.51 -1.03
CA PHE A 45 9.95 -14.15 -2.16
C PHE A 45 10.93 -14.84 -3.11
N THR A 46 12.14 -14.31 -3.27
CA THR A 46 13.14 -14.87 -4.20
C THR A 46 14.05 -15.91 -3.55
N GLY A 47 14.12 -15.94 -2.22
CA GLY A 47 15.14 -16.64 -1.46
C GLY A 47 16.44 -15.83 -1.34
N GLY A 48 17.28 -16.22 -0.40
CA GLY A 48 18.52 -15.51 -0.06
C GLY A 48 19.29 -16.13 1.09
N THR A 49 20.39 -15.49 1.48
CA THR A 49 21.17 -15.84 2.67
C THR A 49 21.00 -14.77 3.75
N LEU A 50 20.64 -15.20 4.95
CA LEU A 50 20.53 -14.40 6.16
C LEU A 50 21.76 -14.64 7.01
N LEU A 51 22.41 -13.56 7.44
CA LEU A 51 23.55 -13.62 8.36
C LEU A 51 23.21 -12.83 9.62
N GLU A 52 23.26 -13.49 10.77
CA GLU A 52 23.17 -12.85 12.07
C GLU A 52 24.59 -12.61 12.58
N VAL A 53 24.92 -11.34 12.80
CA VAL A 53 26.25 -10.88 13.19
C VAL A 53 26.15 -10.06 14.47
N SER A 54 26.94 -10.41 15.46
CA SER A 54 26.98 -9.72 16.75
C SER A 54 28.25 -8.90 16.92
N TYR A 55 28.07 -7.67 17.38
CA TYR A 55 29.15 -6.72 17.62
C TYR A 55 29.32 -6.44 19.12
N ALA A 56 30.55 -6.12 19.54
CA ALA A 56 30.81 -5.73 20.92
C ALA A 56 30.12 -4.40 21.30
N GLN A 57 30.00 -3.48 20.34
CA GLN A 57 29.29 -2.20 20.46
C GLN A 57 28.30 -2.03 19.30
N ALA A 58 27.25 -1.23 19.51
CA ALA A 58 26.23 -0.99 18.50
C ALA A 58 26.86 -0.37 17.24
N PRO A 59 26.81 -1.07 16.08
CA PRO A 59 27.42 -0.57 14.86
C PRO A 59 26.55 0.50 14.19
N ASP A 60 27.19 1.34 13.38
CA ASP A 60 26.50 2.28 12.50
C ASP A 60 26.02 1.53 11.25
N LEU A 61 24.72 1.25 11.19
CA LEU A 61 24.11 0.46 10.11
C LEU A 61 24.24 1.11 8.74
N ASP A 62 24.28 2.45 8.67
CA ASP A 62 24.37 3.15 7.40
C ASP A 62 25.78 3.05 6.81
N LYS A 63 26.81 3.06 7.66
CA LYS A 63 28.19 2.77 7.23
C LYS A 63 28.36 1.33 6.76
N LEU A 64 27.78 0.37 7.48
CA LEU A 64 27.79 -1.04 7.06
C LEU A 64 27.12 -1.22 5.70
N ARG A 65 25.95 -0.62 5.50
CA ARG A 65 25.22 -0.70 4.22
C ARG A 65 26.02 -0.11 3.06
N ARG A 66 26.59 1.09 3.23
CA ARG A 66 27.42 1.73 2.20
C ARG A 66 28.68 0.93 1.86
N GLN A 67 29.30 0.29 2.86
CA GLN A 67 30.46 -0.57 2.62
C GLN A 67 30.06 -1.81 1.81
N MET A 68 28.94 -2.44 2.14
CA MET A 68 28.44 -3.60 1.41
C MET A 68 28.09 -3.24 -0.05
N GLU A 69 27.46 -2.08 -0.28
CA GLU A 69 27.22 -1.55 -1.63
C GLU A 69 28.53 -1.31 -2.39
N ALA A 70 29.55 -0.75 -1.74
CA ALA A 70 30.87 -0.52 -2.34
C ALA A 70 31.60 -1.83 -2.69
N ASP A 71 31.38 -2.89 -1.90
CA ASP A 71 31.93 -4.23 -2.15
C ASP A 71 31.11 -5.03 -3.19
N GLY A 72 30.12 -4.39 -3.84
CA GLY A 72 29.35 -4.94 -4.95
C GLY A 72 28.13 -5.77 -4.54
N PHE A 73 27.74 -5.73 -3.26
CA PHE A 73 26.48 -6.31 -2.83
C PHE A 73 25.33 -5.35 -3.13
N THR A 74 24.46 -5.72 -4.07
CA THR A 74 23.22 -4.99 -4.37
C THR A 74 22.04 -5.54 -3.57
N ASP A 75 21.10 -4.66 -3.21
CA ASP A 75 19.85 -5.01 -2.52
C ASP A 75 20.05 -5.72 -1.17
N THR A 76 21.15 -5.41 -0.48
CA THR A 76 21.40 -5.94 0.86
C THR A 76 20.69 -5.14 1.92
N GLN A 77 19.90 -5.82 2.75
CA GLN A 77 19.28 -5.20 3.91
C GLN A 77 20.13 -5.45 5.15
N VAL A 78 20.50 -4.36 5.81
CA VAL A 78 21.24 -4.36 7.07
C VAL A 78 20.34 -3.73 8.12
N GLN A 79 19.98 -4.48 9.15
CA GLN A 79 19.08 -4.05 10.22
C GLN A 79 19.47 -4.64 11.58
N ASN A 80 19.10 -3.98 12.67
CA ASN A 80 19.25 -4.57 14.02
C ASN A 80 18.31 -5.77 14.20
N PHE A 81 18.70 -6.72 15.04
CA PHE A 81 17.95 -7.94 15.32
C PHE A 81 18.03 -8.30 16.81
N GLY A 82 16.91 -8.16 17.52
CA GLY A 82 16.84 -8.41 18.96
C GLY A 82 17.47 -7.29 19.80
N THR A 83 18.77 -7.02 19.64
CA THR A 83 19.49 -5.95 20.35
C THR A 83 20.08 -4.91 19.39
N SER A 84 20.54 -3.76 19.91
CA SER A 84 21.24 -2.74 19.11
C SER A 84 22.64 -3.15 18.65
N ARG A 85 23.13 -4.31 19.12
CA ARG A 85 24.46 -4.86 18.80
C ARG A 85 24.42 -6.04 17.85
N ASP A 86 23.25 -6.64 17.71
CA ASP A 86 23.02 -7.78 16.84
C ASP A 86 22.41 -7.24 15.54
N VAL A 87 23.04 -7.59 14.42
CA VAL A 87 22.67 -7.12 13.08
C VAL A 87 22.32 -8.32 12.23
N LEU A 88 21.14 -8.26 11.62
CA LEU A 88 20.71 -9.19 10.59
C LEU A 88 21.00 -8.58 9.21
N ILE A 89 21.75 -9.33 8.42
CA ILE A 89 22.13 -8.97 7.06
C ILE A 89 21.46 -9.95 6.11
N ARG A 90 20.72 -9.42 5.16
CA ARG A 90 20.04 -10.19 4.10
C ARG A 90 20.76 -9.97 2.79
N VAL A 91 21.19 -11.06 2.17
CA VAL A 91 21.84 -11.03 0.86
C VAL A 91 21.00 -11.83 -0.13
N PRO A 92 20.62 -11.24 -1.28
CA PRO A 92 19.89 -11.95 -2.33
C PRO A 92 20.67 -13.17 -2.85
N LEU A 93 19.94 -14.14 -3.40
CA LEU A 93 20.54 -15.30 -4.06
C LEU A 93 21.42 -14.84 -5.24
N SER A 94 22.73 -15.10 -5.18
CA SER A 94 23.61 -14.98 -6.35
C SER A 94 23.63 -16.30 -7.10
N LYS A 95 23.37 -16.27 -8.42
CA LYS A 95 23.27 -17.45 -9.29
C LYS A 95 24.54 -18.31 -9.33
N ASP A 96 25.68 -17.75 -8.92
CA ASP A 96 27.01 -18.38 -9.02
C ASP A 96 27.74 -18.54 -7.67
N ALA A 97 27.09 -18.31 -6.52
CA ALA A 97 27.75 -18.31 -5.23
C ALA A 97 27.21 -19.40 -4.28
N GLU A 98 28.10 -20.28 -3.81
CA GLU A 98 27.81 -21.17 -2.68
C GLU A 98 27.57 -20.35 -1.41
N THR A 99 26.57 -20.73 -0.62
CA THR A 99 26.17 -20.05 0.63
C THR A 99 27.36 -19.80 1.57
N SER A 100 28.28 -20.75 1.69
CA SER A 100 29.48 -20.62 2.53
C SER A 100 30.40 -19.49 2.05
N LYS A 101 30.54 -19.31 0.73
CA LYS A 101 31.37 -18.23 0.13
C LYS A 101 30.70 -16.86 0.24
N VAL A 102 29.36 -16.82 0.25
CA VAL A 102 28.61 -15.59 0.54
C VAL A 102 28.86 -15.16 1.98
N GLY A 103 28.78 -16.10 2.93
CA GLY A 103 29.12 -15.89 4.34
C GLY A 103 30.50 -15.24 4.53
N GLU A 104 31.52 -15.84 3.92
CA GLU A 104 32.90 -15.36 3.99
C GLU A 104 33.08 -13.96 3.37
N ARG A 105 32.49 -13.71 2.19
CA ARG A 105 32.57 -12.38 1.56
C ARG A 105 31.88 -11.30 2.38
N VAL A 106 30.73 -11.59 2.97
CA VAL A 106 30.03 -10.63 3.84
C VAL A 106 30.88 -10.33 5.07
N MET A 107 31.40 -11.36 5.76
CA MET A 107 32.28 -11.14 6.92
C MET A 107 33.56 -10.38 6.57
N ALA A 108 34.15 -10.63 5.39
CA ALA A 108 35.29 -9.88 4.87
C ALA A 108 34.96 -8.40 4.57
N SER A 109 33.73 -8.10 4.16
CA SER A 109 33.24 -6.72 3.99
C SER A 109 33.03 -6.03 5.35
N LEU A 110 32.40 -6.73 6.31
CA LEU A 110 32.10 -6.17 7.64
C LEU A 110 33.35 -5.87 8.46
N THR A 111 34.39 -6.69 8.34
CA THR A 111 35.69 -6.47 9.02
C THR A 111 36.43 -5.21 8.54
N ARG A 112 36.06 -4.65 7.38
CA ARG A 112 36.60 -3.37 6.88
C ARG A 112 35.95 -2.15 7.55
N VAL A 113 34.83 -2.32 8.24
CA VAL A 113 34.17 -1.26 9.01
C VAL A 113 34.41 -1.53 10.50
N PRO A 114 35.27 -0.74 11.16
CA PRO A 114 35.47 -0.86 12.60
C PRO A 114 34.15 -0.63 13.34
N ALA A 115 33.84 -1.48 14.32
CA ALA A 115 32.71 -1.27 15.23
C ALA A 115 32.98 -0.04 16.11
N GLY A 116 32.35 1.10 15.80
CA GLY A 116 32.37 2.31 16.62
C GLY A 116 32.79 3.59 15.89
N THR A 117 32.48 4.74 16.49
CA THR A 117 32.75 6.10 15.99
C THR A 117 34.19 6.60 16.19
N GLN A 118 35.14 5.73 16.53
CA GLN A 118 36.51 6.17 16.83
C GLN A 118 37.42 6.11 15.60
N SER A 119 37.87 7.29 15.20
CA SER A 119 38.90 7.57 14.21
C SER A 119 40.13 6.69 14.38
N ALA A 120 40.74 6.38 13.24
CA ALA A 120 42.03 5.72 13.09
C ALA A 120 43.04 6.13 14.18
N GLY A 121 43.26 5.21 15.12
CA GLY A 121 44.36 5.23 16.07
C GLY A 121 44.92 3.82 16.15
N ALA A 122 46.21 3.67 15.88
CA ALA A 122 46.92 2.40 15.77
C ALA A 122 46.67 1.49 16.98
N GLY A 123 46.00 0.36 16.76
CA GLY A 123 45.70 -0.63 17.79
C GLY A 123 44.38 -1.36 17.53
N ALA A 124 44.26 -2.04 16.39
CA ALA A 124 43.16 -2.97 16.14
C ALA A 124 43.30 -4.19 17.06
N THR A 125 42.90 -4.02 18.33
CA THR A 125 42.72 -5.13 19.27
C THR A 125 41.44 -5.87 18.89
N ALA A 126 41.44 -7.19 19.12
CA ALA A 126 40.42 -8.16 18.70
C ALA A 126 38.97 -7.91 19.17
N ALA A 127 38.67 -6.76 19.77
CA ALA A 127 37.37 -6.37 20.32
C ALA A 127 36.40 -5.72 19.30
N ALA A 128 36.87 -5.36 18.10
CA ALA A 128 36.04 -4.75 17.05
C ALA A 128 35.60 -5.72 15.94
N VAL A 129 35.95 -7.01 16.06
CA VAL A 129 35.66 -8.01 15.02
C VAL A 129 34.22 -8.49 15.15
N PRO A 130 33.38 -8.38 14.11
CA PRO A 130 32.05 -8.96 14.11
C PRO A 130 32.12 -10.48 14.33
N THR A 131 31.26 -10.99 15.21
CA THR A 131 31.13 -12.43 15.45
C THR A 131 29.92 -12.96 14.69
N LEU A 132 30.14 -13.92 13.79
CA LEU A 132 29.06 -14.57 13.05
C LEU A 132 28.33 -15.53 13.98
N LYS A 133 27.06 -15.26 14.27
CA LYS A 133 26.22 -16.13 15.11
C LYS A 133 25.55 -17.22 14.29
N ARG A 134 24.98 -16.85 13.15
CA ARG A 134 24.14 -17.74 12.35
C ARG A 134 24.18 -17.38 10.88
N VAL A 135 24.22 -18.40 10.03
CA VAL A 135 23.95 -18.27 8.59
C VAL A 135 22.77 -19.16 8.28
N GLU A 136 21.69 -18.56 7.79
CA GLU A 136 20.50 -19.26 7.34
C GLU A 136 20.32 -19.04 5.85
N PHE A 137 19.96 -20.12 5.15
CA PHE A 137 19.61 -20.06 3.75
C PHE A 137 18.09 -20.22 3.62
N VAL A 138 17.44 -19.23 3.04
CA VAL A 138 16.03 -19.33 2.66
C VAL A 138 15.98 -19.74 1.20
N GLY A 139 15.53 -20.98 0.98
CA GLY A 139 15.42 -21.55 -0.35
C GLY A 139 14.31 -20.88 -1.18
N PRO A 140 14.44 -20.83 -2.52
CA PRO A 140 13.41 -20.31 -3.41
C PRO A 140 12.05 -21.01 -3.28
N GLN A 141 12.02 -22.23 -2.72
CA GLN A 141 10.79 -22.98 -2.47
C GLN A 141 9.91 -22.30 -1.41
N VAL A 142 10.50 -21.82 -0.32
CA VAL A 142 9.77 -21.06 0.72
C VAL A 142 9.25 -19.76 0.15
N GLY A 143 10.03 -19.10 -0.71
CA GLY A 143 9.60 -17.88 -1.40
C GLY A 143 8.43 -18.10 -2.36
N LYS A 144 8.38 -19.24 -3.06
CA LYS A 144 7.22 -19.63 -3.89
C LYS A 144 5.96 -19.86 -3.06
N GLU A 145 6.09 -20.54 -1.92
CA GLU A 145 4.97 -20.74 -0.98
C GLU A 145 4.45 -19.40 -0.45
N LEU A 146 5.35 -18.50 -0.01
CA LEU A 146 4.99 -17.16 0.43
C LEU A 146 4.32 -16.32 -0.67
N ALA A 147 4.79 -16.44 -1.91
CA ALA A 147 4.16 -15.76 -3.05
C ALA A 147 2.75 -16.31 -3.33
N SER A 148 2.56 -17.64 -3.28
CA SER A 148 1.24 -18.25 -3.47
C SER A 148 0.28 -17.90 -2.34
N ASP A 149 0.74 -17.90 -1.09
CA ASP A 149 -0.06 -17.53 0.08
C ASP A 149 -0.44 -16.06 0.02
N GLY A 150 0.47 -15.19 -0.40
CA GLY A 150 0.20 -13.77 -0.62
C GLY A 150 -0.85 -13.53 -1.71
N ALA A 151 -0.76 -14.25 -2.83
CA ALA A 151 -1.75 -14.19 -3.90
C ALA A 151 -3.13 -14.71 -3.44
N LEU A 152 -3.16 -15.79 -2.66
CA LEU A 152 -4.37 -16.35 -2.08
C LEU A 152 -5.00 -15.38 -1.06
N ALA A 153 -4.21 -14.75 -0.20
CA ALA A 153 -4.67 -13.75 0.75
C ALA A 153 -5.31 -12.54 0.03
N LEU A 154 -4.68 -12.04 -1.04
CA LEU A 154 -5.25 -10.97 -1.86
C LEU A 154 -6.59 -11.38 -2.49
N LEU A 155 -6.66 -12.59 -3.06
CA LEU A 155 -7.88 -13.11 -3.66
C LEU A 155 -9.01 -13.25 -2.62
N LEU A 156 -8.72 -13.79 -1.44
CA LEU A 156 -9.70 -13.93 -0.36
C LEU A 156 -10.21 -12.56 0.12
N VAL A 157 -9.33 -11.57 0.25
CA VAL A 157 -9.71 -10.19 0.62
C VAL A 157 -10.62 -9.58 -0.43
N VAL A 158 -10.27 -9.69 -1.72
CA VAL A 158 -11.10 -9.19 -2.83
C VAL A 158 -12.47 -9.87 -2.81
N CYS A 159 -12.53 -11.19 -2.73
CA CYS A 159 -13.80 -11.93 -2.64
C CYS A 159 -14.64 -11.53 -1.42
N GLY A 160 -14.01 -11.37 -0.25
CA GLY A 160 -14.69 -10.92 0.97
C GLY A 160 -15.30 -9.53 0.83
N ILE A 161 -14.60 -8.60 0.18
CA ILE A 161 -15.09 -7.25 -0.08
C ILE A 161 -16.23 -7.26 -1.10
N VAL A 162 -16.10 -8.03 -2.19
CA VAL A 162 -17.18 -8.20 -3.18
C VAL A 162 -18.44 -8.71 -2.51
N LEU A 163 -18.33 -9.76 -1.68
CA LEU A 163 -19.45 -10.34 -0.95
C LEU A 163 -20.08 -9.33 0.02
N TYR A 164 -19.25 -8.63 0.80
CA TYR A 164 -19.72 -7.58 1.71
C TYR A 164 -20.48 -6.48 0.96
N LEU A 165 -19.91 -5.96 -0.12
CA LEU A 165 -20.53 -4.89 -0.92
C LEU A 165 -21.81 -5.36 -1.60
N ALA A 166 -21.85 -6.60 -2.11
CA ALA A 166 -23.05 -7.19 -2.72
C ALA A 166 -24.20 -7.34 -1.71
N MET A 167 -23.91 -7.67 -0.44
CA MET A 167 -24.93 -7.74 0.61
C MET A 167 -25.35 -6.35 1.13
N ARG A 168 -24.43 -5.39 1.17
CA ARG A 168 -24.63 -4.07 1.79
C ARG A 168 -25.27 -3.04 0.84
N PHE A 169 -24.96 -3.13 -0.45
CA PHE A 169 -25.29 -2.15 -1.48
C PHE A 169 -26.06 -2.76 -2.64
N GLU A 170 -26.68 -1.89 -3.45
CA GLU A 170 -27.22 -2.28 -4.75
C GLU A 170 -26.06 -2.61 -5.71
N TRP A 171 -26.27 -3.56 -6.64
CA TRP A 171 -25.20 -4.15 -7.45
C TRP A 171 -24.36 -3.11 -8.22
N ARG A 172 -24.95 -1.98 -8.65
CA ARG A 172 -24.24 -0.91 -9.36
C ARG A 172 -23.21 -0.23 -8.46
N PHE A 173 -23.56 0.01 -7.20
CA PHE A 173 -22.63 0.55 -6.21
C PHE A 173 -21.53 -0.47 -5.89
N ALA A 174 -21.90 -1.74 -5.72
CA ALA A 174 -20.93 -2.80 -5.45
C ALA A 174 -19.88 -2.89 -6.59
N VAL A 175 -20.32 -3.00 -7.84
CA VAL A 175 -19.41 -3.07 -9.01
C VAL A 175 -18.54 -1.82 -9.13
N SER A 176 -19.10 -0.63 -8.93
CA SER A 176 -18.31 0.63 -8.97
C SER A 176 -17.20 0.66 -7.93
N ALA A 177 -17.53 0.28 -6.69
CA ALA A 177 -16.55 0.22 -5.62
C ALA A 177 -15.49 -0.85 -5.89
N ILE A 178 -15.87 -2.03 -6.38
CA ILE A 178 -14.91 -3.09 -6.72
C ILE A 178 -13.92 -2.62 -7.77
N ILE A 179 -14.39 -2.00 -8.86
CA ILE A 179 -13.53 -1.49 -9.93
C ILE A 179 -12.57 -0.41 -9.40
N ALA A 180 -13.07 0.54 -8.59
CA ALA A 180 -12.24 1.59 -8.00
C ALA A 180 -11.17 1.02 -7.05
N ASN A 181 -11.51 0.04 -6.22
CA ASN A 181 -10.55 -0.60 -5.33
C ASN A 181 -9.48 -1.39 -6.09
N LEU A 182 -9.86 -2.13 -7.14
CA LEU A 182 -8.91 -2.85 -7.98
C LEU A 182 -7.95 -1.87 -8.68
N HIS A 183 -8.49 -0.76 -9.17
CA HIS A 183 -7.72 0.33 -9.75
C HIS A 183 -6.65 0.84 -8.78
N ASP A 184 -6.98 1.04 -7.50
CA ASP A 184 -6.02 1.55 -6.51
C ASP A 184 -4.88 0.57 -6.25
N VAL A 185 -5.19 -0.71 -6.11
CA VAL A 185 -4.17 -1.77 -5.94
C VAL A 185 -3.22 -1.78 -7.13
N VAL A 186 -3.75 -1.74 -8.36
CA VAL A 186 -2.92 -1.74 -9.57
C VAL A 186 -2.06 -0.50 -9.66
N ILE A 187 -2.56 0.68 -9.27
CA ILE A 187 -1.76 1.91 -9.25
C ILE A 187 -0.58 1.77 -8.27
N ILE A 188 -0.81 1.28 -7.04
CA ILE A 188 0.26 1.10 -6.06
C ILE A 188 1.32 0.15 -6.60
N LEU A 189 0.90 -1.01 -7.11
CA LEU A 189 1.82 -1.99 -7.72
C LEU A 189 2.54 -1.41 -8.93
N GLY A 190 1.87 -0.59 -9.74
CA GLY A 190 2.46 0.10 -10.89
C GLY A 190 3.52 1.11 -10.50
N PHE A 191 3.35 1.85 -9.40
CA PHE A 191 4.38 2.72 -8.83
C PHE A 191 5.61 1.92 -8.40
N PHE A 192 5.40 0.81 -7.68
CA PHE A 192 6.49 -0.10 -7.28
C PHE A 192 7.22 -0.67 -8.49
N ALA A 193 6.50 -1.08 -9.53
CA ALA A 193 7.09 -1.57 -10.78
C ALA A 193 7.82 -0.46 -11.55
N LEU A 194 7.27 0.75 -11.61
CA LEU A 194 7.88 1.89 -12.32
C LEU A 194 9.24 2.24 -11.72
N PHE A 195 9.27 2.46 -10.41
CA PHE A 195 10.44 2.90 -9.67
C PHE A 195 11.38 1.77 -9.24
N GLN A 196 10.99 0.51 -9.47
CA GLN A 196 11.74 -0.68 -9.05
C GLN A 196 11.98 -0.71 -7.53
N TRP A 197 10.98 -0.24 -6.78
CA TRP A 197 10.99 -0.33 -5.33
C TRP A 197 10.80 -1.77 -4.87
N GLU A 198 11.48 -2.13 -3.78
CA GLU A 198 11.45 -3.49 -3.26
C GLU A 198 10.05 -3.84 -2.73
N PHE A 199 9.49 -4.94 -3.23
CA PHE A 199 8.21 -5.50 -2.85
C PHE A 199 8.44 -6.66 -1.86
N SER A 200 8.25 -6.35 -0.57
CA SER A 200 8.44 -7.27 0.56
C SER A 200 7.10 -7.70 1.19
N LEU A 201 7.14 -8.66 2.13
CA LEU A 201 5.94 -9.09 2.84
C LEU A 201 5.23 -7.94 3.59
N PRO A 202 5.96 -7.01 4.26
CA PRO A 202 5.35 -5.78 4.77
C PRO A 202 4.62 -4.98 3.69
N VAL A 203 5.24 -4.77 2.51
CA VAL A 203 4.61 -4.02 1.41
C VAL A 203 3.32 -4.71 0.96
N LEU A 204 3.32 -6.03 0.83
CA LEU A 204 2.10 -6.80 0.53
C LEU A 204 1.01 -6.54 1.60
N ALA A 205 1.37 -6.59 2.88
CA ALA A 205 0.44 -6.30 3.98
C ALA A 205 -0.08 -4.84 3.92
N ALA A 206 0.76 -3.88 3.55
CA ALA A 206 0.34 -2.48 3.33
C ALA A 206 -0.67 -2.37 2.19
N VAL A 207 -0.45 -3.06 1.07
CA VAL A 207 -1.40 -3.09 -0.06
C VAL A 207 -2.75 -3.67 0.38
N LEU A 208 -2.75 -4.78 1.13
CA LEU A 208 -3.98 -5.37 1.68
C LEU A 208 -4.70 -4.42 2.65
N ALA A 209 -3.94 -3.73 3.51
CA ALA A 209 -4.50 -2.74 4.44
C ALA A 209 -5.13 -1.55 3.71
N VAL A 210 -4.45 -1.04 2.67
CA VAL A 210 -5.00 0.03 1.81
C VAL A 210 -6.27 -0.40 1.11
N LEU A 211 -6.34 -1.65 0.66
CA LEU A 211 -7.51 -2.18 -0.02
C LEU A 211 -8.75 -2.07 0.89
N GLY A 212 -8.65 -2.50 2.14
CA GLY A 212 -9.73 -2.31 3.13
C GLY A 212 -10.01 -0.84 3.45
N TYR A 213 -8.97 -0.02 3.47
CA TYR A 213 -9.07 1.42 3.73
C TYR A 213 -9.80 2.18 2.60
N SER A 214 -9.51 1.86 1.34
CA SER A 214 -10.16 2.47 0.16
C SER A 214 -11.65 2.08 0.06
N VAL A 215 -11.99 0.83 0.42
CA VAL A 215 -13.39 0.39 0.54
C VAL A 215 -14.16 1.25 1.55
N ASN A 216 -13.58 1.54 2.72
CA ASN A 216 -14.23 2.35 3.75
C ASN A 216 -14.63 3.74 3.21
N GLU A 217 -13.78 4.37 2.41
CA GLU A 217 -14.12 5.67 1.81
C GLU A 217 -15.26 5.55 0.78
N SER A 218 -15.18 4.56 -0.11
CA SER A 218 -16.24 4.30 -1.10
C SER A 218 -17.60 4.04 -0.44
N VAL A 219 -17.63 3.25 0.63
CA VAL A 219 -18.84 2.92 1.40
C VAL A 219 -19.48 4.18 1.99
N VAL A 220 -18.69 5.09 2.53
CA VAL A 220 -19.18 6.31 3.18
C VAL A 220 -19.78 7.28 2.15
N VAL A 221 -19.09 7.48 1.02
CA VAL A 221 -19.61 8.30 -0.07
C VAL A 221 -20.92 7.69 -0.59
N PHE A 222 -20.94 6.38 -0.85
CA PHE A 222 -22.12 5.70 -1.39
C PHE A 222 -23.30 5.66 -0.44
N ASP A 223 -23.08 5.49 0.86
CA ASP A 223 -24.16 5.62 1.85
C ASP A 223 -24.72 7.03 1.87
N ARG A 224 -23.87 8.07 1.78
CA ARG A 224 -24.34 9.45 1.68
C ARG A 224 -25.10 9.72 0.38
N VAL A 225 -24.68 9.15 -0.74
CA VAL A 225 -25.41 9.21 -2.02
C VAL A 225 -26.82 8.63 -1.85
N ARG A 226 -26.92 7.41 -1.28
CA ARG A 226 -28.22 6.76 -1.01
C ARG A 226 -29.11 7.58 -0.08
N GLU A 227 -28.52 8.13 0.98
CA GLU A 227 -29.24 9.00 1.91
C GLU A 227 -29.75 10.26 1.21
N THR A 228 -28.93 10.88 0.37
CA THR A 228 -29.27 12.10 -0.37
C THR A 228 -30.39 11.84 -1.37
N PHE A 229 -30.35 10.71 -2.10
CA PHE A 229 -31.45 10.27 -2.96
C PHE A 229 -32.78 10.15 -2.20
N LYS A 230 -32.76 9.66 -0.96
CA LYS A 230 -33.96 9.54 -0.13
C LYS A 230 -34.45 10.89 0.40
N LYS A 231 -33.56 11.72 0.95
CA LYS A 231 -33.92 12.94 1.70
C LYS A 231 -34.17 14.16 0.81
N LYS A 232 -33.38 14.38 -0.25
CA LYS A 232 -33.47 15.61 -1.06
C LYS A 232 -34.27 15.36 -2.33
N ARG A 233 -35.40 16.06 -2.52
CA ARG A 233 -36.22 16.02 -3.74
C ARG A 233 -35.72 17.02 -4.79
N GLY A 234 -35.86 16.68 -6.08
CA GLY A 234 -35.55 17.59 -7.19
C GLY A 234 -34.09 17.66 -7.65
N LEU A 235 -33.15 16.96 -7.01
CA LEU A 235 -31.77 16.88 -7.48
C LEU A 235 -31.60 15.83 -8.58
N THR A 236 -30.84 16.16 -9.62
CA THR A 236 -30.36 15.21 -10.63
C THR A 236 -29.29 14.28 -10.06
N THR A 237 -29.06 13.10 -10.65
CA THR A 237 -28.03 12.15 -10.18
C THR A 237 -26.63 12.80 -10.02
N PRO A 238 -26.12 13.62 -10.97
CA PRO A 238 -24.84 14.31 -10.80
C PRO A 238 -24.84 15.25 -9.58
N GLN A 239 -25.92 15.99 -9.36
CA GLN A 239 -26.05 16.90 -8.21
C GLN A 239 -26.14 16.13 -6.88
N VAL A 240 -26.78 14.95 -6.87
CA VAL A 240 -26.82 14.08 -5.69
C VAL A 240 -25.40 13.60 -5.32
N LEU A 241 -24.61 13.21 -6.33
CA LEU A 241 -23.22 12.79 -6.14
C LEU A 241 -22.36 13.95 -5.64
N ASP A 242 -22.42 15.11 -6.31
CA ASP A 242 -21.68 16.32 -5.91
C ASP A 242 -22.03 16.74 -4.48
N HIS A 243 -23.32 16.70 -4.10
CA HIS A 243 -23.76 17.01 -2.75
C HIS A 243 -23.24 15.98 -1.74
N ALA A 244 -23.33 14.69 -2.06
CA ALA A 244 -22.90 13.62 -1.17
C ALA A 244 -21.40 13.72 -0.90
N ILE A 245 -20.58 13.84 -1.95
CA ILE A 245 -19.13 14.02 -1.86
C ILE A 245 -18.82 15.27 -1.04
N THR A 246 -19.43 16.41 -1.36
CA THR A 246 -19.15 17.67 -0.65
C THR A 246 -19.47 17.57 0.85
N SER A 247 -20.56 16.90 1.20
CA SER A 247 -20.97 16.72 2.60
C SER A 247 -20.08 15.75 3.39
N THR A 248 -19.33 14.87 2.72
CA THR A 248 -18.42 13.93 3.39
C THR A 248 -16.99 14.43 3.50
N ILE A 249 -16.60 15.47 2.75
CA ILE A 249 -15.23 16.03 2.74
C ILE A 249 -14.66 16.26 4.13
N SER A 250 -15.42 16.86 5.06
CA SER A 250 -14.91 17.12 6.42
C SER A 250 -14.51 15.82 7.13
N ARG A 251 -15.29 14.76 6.99
CA ARG A 251 -14.97 13.45 7.58
C ARG A 251 -13.74 12.87 6.89
N THR A 252 -13.72 12.87 5.56
CA THR A 252 -12.61 12.35 4.75
C THR A 252 -11.29 13.04 5.12
N ILE A 253 -11.26 14.37 5.18
CA ILE A 253 -10.03 15.11 5.55
C ILE A 253 -9.57 14.75 6.96
N ILE A 254 -10.48 14.59 7.92
CA ILE A 254 -10.09 14.24 9.29
C ILE A 254 -9.56 12.80 9.36
N THR A 255 -10.29 11.83 8.82
CA THR A 255 -9.89 10.42 8.93
C THR A 255 -8.64 10.13 8.13
N HIS A 256 -8.54 10.65 6.91
CA HIS A 256 -7.36 10.48 6.05
C HIS A 256 -6.20 11.35 6.47
N GLY A 257 -6.44 12.58 6.94
CA GLY A 257 -5.40 13.45 7.46
C GLY A 257 -4.70 12.86 8.68
N CYS A 258 -5.47 12.29 9.62
CA CYS A 258 -4.90 11.64 10.80
C CYS A 258 -4.07 10.40 10.44
N THR A 259 -4.59 9.51 9.60
CA THR A 259 -3.83 8.32 9.17
C THR A 259 -2.62 8.70 8.33
N GLN A 260 -2.76 9.67 7.43
CA GLN A 260 -1.66 10.16 6.61
C GLN A 260 -0.57 10.80 7.45
N MET A 261 -0.92 11.55 8.50
CA MET A 261 0.07 12.13 9.42
C MET A 261 0.90 11.03 10.12
N MET A 262 0.24 9.97 10.60
CA MET A 262 0.91 8.81 11.20
C MET A 262 1.84 8.12 10.20
N VAL A 263 1.32 7.76 9.02
CA VAL A 263 2.10 7.05 7.99
C VAL A 263 3.25 7.91 7.47
N THR A 264 3.05 9.22 7.30
CA THR A 264 4.12 10.14 6.86
C THR A 264 5.22 10.26 7.91
N SER A 265 4.86 10.27 9.20
CA SER A 265 5.86 10.19 10.28
C SER A 265 6.68 8.91 10.17
N MET A 266 6.03 7.76 9.93
CA MET A 266 6.71 6.49 9.68
C MET A 266 7.59 6.51 8.42
N LEU A 267 7.16 7.20 7.35
CA LEU A 267 7.92 7.34 6.11
C LEU A 267 9.21 8.16 6.31
N ILE A 268 9.16 9.22 7.11
CA ILE A 268 10.28 10.12 7.36
C ILE A 268 11.22 9.58 8.45
N PHE A 269 10.67 8.98 9.51
CA PHE A 269 11.43 8.59 10.71
C PHE A 269 11.56 7.08 10.93
N GLY A 270 10.85 6.23 10.18
CA GLY A 270 10.81 4.77 10.38
C GLY A 270 12.04 4.02 9.86
N GLY A 271 12.92 4.69 9.12
CA GLY A 271 14.14 4.11 8.55
C GLY A 271 13.90 3.14 7.38
N PRO A 272 14.97 2.52 6.85
CA PRO A 272 14.91 1.76 5.60
C PRO A 272 13.96 0.56 5.62
N ALA A 273 13.88 -0.16 6.75
CA ALA A 273 13.04 -1.35 6.88
C ALA A 273 11.53 -1.05 6.75
N LEU A 274 11.11 0.16 7.12
CA LEU A 274 9.70 0.58 7.10
C LEU A 274 9.39 1.53 5.95
N HIS A 275 10.40 1.98 5.21
CA HIS A 275 10.25 3.01 4.19
C HIS A 275 9.24 2.62 3.11
N TYR A 276 9.43 1.46 2.46
CA TYR A 276 8.52 1.01 1.40
C TYR A 276 7.14 0.60 1.92
N PHE A 277 7.07 0.07 3.15
CA PHE A 277 5.80 -0.18 3.82
C PHE A 277 4.99 1.11 3.98
N ALA A 278 5.61 2.14 4.56
CA ALA A 278 4.98 3.43 4.77
C ALA A 278 4.65 4.12 3.43
N LEU A 279 5.53 4.00 2.44
CA LEU A 279 5.32 4.56 1.10
C LEU A 279 4.10 3.96 0.41
N ALA A 280 3.93 2.63 0.48
CA ALA A 280 2.75 1.94 -0.05
C ALA A 280 1.46 2.43 0.61
N LEU A 281 1.46 2.58 1.95
CA LEU A 281 0.32 3.14 2.69
C LEU A 281 0.05 4.60 2.29
N THR A 282 1.09 5.43 2.19
CA THR A 282 0.98 6.86 1.82
C THR A 282 0.34 7.02 0.45
N ILE A 283 0.82 6.28 -0.55
CA ILE A 283 0.27 6.30 -1.91
C ILE A 283 -1.17 5.79 -1.86
N GLY A 284 -1.40 4.67 -1.19
CA GLY A 284 -2.70 4.04 -1.10
C GLY A 284 -3.80 4.90 -0.49
N ILE A 285 -3.51 5.59 0.63
CA ILE A 285 -4.45 6.49 1.29
C ILE A 285 -4.81 7.66 0.36
N LEU A 286 -3.82 8.26 -0.31
CA LEU A 286 -4.06 9.38 -1.23
C LEU A 286 -4.91 8.97 -2.43
N PHE A 287 -4.55 7.85 -3.06
CA PHE A 287 -5.27 7.35 -4.23
C PHE A 287 -6.65 6.80 -3.88
N GLY A 288 -6.88 6.30 -2.65
CA GLY A 288 -8.21 5.87 -2.19
C GLY A 288 -9.23 7.01 -2.05
N ILE A 289 -8.80 8.20 -1.62
CA ILE A 289 -9.66 9.40 -1.63
C ILE A 289 -10.00 9.77 -3.07
N TYR A 290 -8.97 9.79 -3.92
CA TYR A 290 -9.11 10.13 -5.32
C TYR A 290 -10.06 9.17 -6.05
N SER A 291 -9.92 7.85 -5.84
CA SER A 291 -10.68 6.83 -6.57
C SER A 291 -12.15 6.80 -6.17
N SER A 292 -12.47 6.90 -4.88
CA SER A 292 -13.86 6.93 -4.40
C SER A 292 -14.64 8.12 -4.97
N VAL A 293 -13.99 9.27 -5.11
CA VAL A 293 -14.60 10.51 -5.61
C VAL A 293 -14.61 10.57 -7.15
N LEU A 294 -13.50 10.21 -7.79
CA LEU A 294 -13.28 10.48 -9.23
C LEU A 294 -13.40 9.24 -10.13
N VAL A 295 -13.37 8.04 -9.56
CA VAL A 295 -13.54 6.77 -10.29
C VAL A 295 -14.88 6.12 -9.93
N ALA A 296 -15.09 5.80 -8.66
CA ALA A 296 -16.27 5.07 -8.20
C ALA A 296 -17.57 5.86 -8.41
N SER A 297 -17.57 7.16 -8.09
CA SER A 297 -18.76 8.01 -8.18
C SER A 297 -19.21 8.28 -9.64
N PRO A 298 -18.31 8.55 -10.59
CA PRO A 298 -18.70 8.59 -12.01
C PRO A 298 -19.11 7.24 -12.59
N LEU A 299 -18.46 6.14 -12.19
CA LEU A 299 -18.83 4.80 -12.65
C LEU A 299 -20.27 4.45 -12.24
N VAL A 300 -20.66 4.72 -10.99
CA VAL A 300 -22.02 4.45 -10.54
C VAL A 300 -23.05 5.34 -11.25
N MET A 301 -22.67 6.57 -11.58
CA MET A 301 -23.48 7.48 -12.40
C MET A 301 -23.71 6.91 -13.79
N TRP A 302 -22.66 6.43 -14.47
CA TRP A 302 -22.74 5.88 -15.82
C TRP A 302 -23.47 4.54 -15.89
N MET A 303 -23.45 3.75 -14.80
CA MET A 303 -24.33 2.59 -14.66
C MET A 303 -25.80 2.94 -14.45
N GLY A 304 -26.14 4.24 -14.48
CA GLY A 304 -27.51 4.73 -14.55
C GLY A 304 -28.24 4.73 -13.22
N VAL A 305 -27.51 4.82 -12.09
CA VAL A 305 -28.12 4.89 -10.77
C VAL A 305 -29.18 6.00 -10.69
N SER A 306 -30.36 5.63 -10.21
CA SER A 306 -31.51 6.54 -10.16
C SER A 306 -32.21 6.47 -8.81
N ARG A 307 -32.96 7.53 -8.50
CA ARG A 307 -33.72 7.65 -7.26
C ARG A 307 -34.74 6.53 -7.07
N GLU A 308 -35.34 6.07 -8.16
CA GLU A 308 -36.40 5.05 -8.18
C GLU A 308 -35.96 3.75 -7.52
N GLN A 309 -34.66 3.46 -7.54
CA GLN A 309 -34.07 2.27 -6.92
C GLN A 309 -34.02 2.34 -5.39
N PHE A 310 -34.17 3.52 -4.81
CA PHE A 310 -34.05 3.76 -3.36
C PHE A 310 -35.37 4.15 -2.69
N ILE A 311 -36.41 4.41 -3.48
CA ILE A 311 -37.73 4.80 -3.00
C ILE A 311 -38.74 3.77 -3.49
N GLN A 312 -39.26 2.96 -2.59
CA GLN A 312 -40.44 2.15 -2.87
C GLN A 312 -41.61 3.11 -3.14
N VAL A 313 -42.16 3.07 -4.36
CA VAL A 313 -43.42 3.75 -4.67
C VAL A 313 -44.47 3.11 -3.79
N LYS A 314 -44.99 3.84 -2.81
CA LYS A 314 -46.14 3.40 -2.03
C LYS A 314 -47.31 3.37 -3.02
N VAL A 315 -47.69 2.17 -3.48
CA VAL A 315 -48.91 2.00 -4.27
C VAL A 315 -50.04 2.44 -3.35
N GLU A 316 -50.63 3.61 -3.63
CA GLU A 316 -51.89 4.01 -3.02
C GLU A 316 -52.89 2.91 -3.37
N LYS A 317 -53.29 2.12 -2.36
CA LYS A 317 -54.49 1.31 -2.48
C LYS A 317 -55.61 2.32 -2.70
N GLN A 318 -56.14 2.39 -3.92
CA GLN A 318 -57.42 3.04 -4.16
C GLN A 318 -58.39 2.43 -3.15
N GLU A 319 -58.82 3.23 -2.18
CA GLU A 319 -59.93 2.87 -1.32
C GLU A 319 -61.10 2.58 -2.26
N ALA A 320 -61.55 1.33 -2.27
CA ALA A 320 -62.79 0.97 -2.92
C ALA A 320 -63.89 1.76 -2.21
N VAL A 321 -64.35 2.82 -2.86
CA VAL A 321 -65.56 3.52 -2.49
C VAL A 321 -66.69 2.51 -2.70
N VAL A 322 -67.18 1.93 -1.61
CA VAL A 322 -68.40 1.10 -1.56
C VAL A 322 -69.58 2.02 -1.25
#